data_AF-A0A7C7SUC0-F1
#
_entry.id   AF-A0A7C7SUC0-F1
#
_cell.length_a   1.000
_cell.length_b   1.000
_cell.length_c   1.000
_cell.angle_alpha   90.00
_cell.angle_beta   90.00
_cell.angle_gamma   90.00
#
_symmetry.space_group_name_H-M   'P 1'
#
loop_
_entity.id
_entity.type
_entity.pdbx_description
1 polymer ?
#
loop_
_entity_poly.entity_id
_entity_poly.type
_entity_poly.pdbx_seq_one_letter_code
_entity_poly.pdbx_strand_id
1 'polypeptide(L)'
;MWAKQRTNFAATALVAIVVLRMWYGSVAHAGEELPLATIAVISNPYITTLPPQEIRDERGSVRDFLSTTGPPSLKQSIQLVNELEPDVFVIQGSLTWSGTEADFATFDEHLNTVRQPVYLTPGHLDRRNDSFEAYRCRFAKYDVSNSIQDVNGVQLLFANDLHANPSAAVDRMTEQLKNVESKAVLVFAGKETEFSRSKLTSVHPFWNFIKRSKVAARFDPTRYSHQILYEKSLPIWTVGSSAWSARGAVTVIRIYTDRVTMTELRSLAKQSFSISIPNPVTRDRLKTAENDEYQSPSYSENLAKGPDFTFALVSDPQFDRERNRDTLIRKAENAIQDLNRLDPQIVFVAGDLVNNNLPEEWAIFNEVFSKLKPNRAVVPGNHDVLFNYNFVEATYASAAQKNPRYAAIVKQALDAAAKEGFTGPAALFEKFTGSKPSKLIQFGDCAFITTPLLTTRADPEEIQRLGEHLGQTAKHRHVFVIAHYPSLPSFGNNVQPQLGGTEILGLLHQHRVTGFLFGHRHRNGFEMHERTAHVLSDNMGSIHLFHIFSDHIVIGRKRVNAPLYETLTIPSSR
;
A
#
# COMPACT_ATOMS: atom_id res chain seq x y z
N MET A 1 -13.59 -51.70 18.26
CA MET A 1 -14.44 -50.58 17.79
C MET A 1 -13.67 -49.25 17.62
N TRP A 2 -12.38 -49.15 17.97
CA TRP A 2 -11.58 -47.91 17.90
C TRP A 2 -10.70 -47.73 16.65
N ALA A 3 -10.58 -48.74 15.78
CA ALA A 3 -9.72 -48.67 14.58
C ALA A 3 -10.42 -48.12 13.32
N LYS A 4 -11.76 -48.02 13.30
CA LYS A 4 -12.55 -47.56 12.14
C LYS A 4 -12.80 -46.04 12.10
N GLN A 5 -12.43 -45.28 13.13
CA GLN A 5 -12.65 -43.83 13.20
C GLN A 5 -11.48 -42.98 12.67
N ARG A 6 -10.26 -43.53 12.53
CA ARG A 6 -9.10 -42.78 12.03
C ARG A 6 -9.05 -42.64 10.50
N THR A 7 -9.67 -43.56 9.76
CA THR A 7 -9.70 -43.51 8.29
C THR A 7 -10.66 -42.44 7.75
N ASN A 8 -11.72 -42.09 8.47
CA ASN A 8 -12.67 -41.06 8.04
C ASN A 8 -12.15 -39.63 8.24
N PHE A 9 -11.29 -39.36 9.22
CA PHE A 9 -10.72 -38.02 9.42
C PHE A 9 -9.71 -37.64 8.33
N ALA A 10 -8.90 -38.58 7.87
CA ALA A 10 -7.94 -38.34 6.79
C ALA A 10 -8.65 -38.09 5.44
N ALA A 11 -9.71 -38.86 5.14
CA ALA A 11 -10.50 -38.65 3.93
C ALA A 11 -11.27 -37.32 3.93
N THR A 12 -11.80 -36.90 5.09
CA THR A 12 -12.53 -35.62 5.21
C THR A 12 -11.60 -34.41 5.11
N ALA A 13 -10.37 -34.49 5.63
CA ALA A 13 -9.36 -33.45 5.48
C ALA A 13 -8.85 -33.34 4.02
N LEU A 14 -8.71 -34.48 3.31
CA LEU A 14 -8.30 -34.47 1.91
C LEU A 14 -9.39 -33.87 1.00
N VAL A 15 -10.66 -34.19 1.26
CA VAL A 15 -11.81 -33.62 0.53
C VAL A 15 -11.95 -32.12 0.81
N ALA A 16 -11.71 -31.66 2.05
CA ALA A 16 -11.72 -30.23 2.37
C ALA A 16 -10.61 -29.45 1.64
N ILE A 17 -9.41 -30.03 1.48
CA ILE A 17 -8.29 -29.41 0.75
C ILE A 17 -8.57 -29.37 -0.77
N VAL A 18 -9.22 -30.39 -1.33
CA VAL A 18 -9.63 -30.40 -2.74
C VAL A 18 -10.79 -29.42 -3.01
N VAL A 19 -11.75 -29.30 -2.09
CA VAL A 19 -12.86 -28.34 -2.19
C VAL A 19 -12.39 -26.89 -1.99
N LEU A 20 -11.41 -26.63 -1.11
CA LEU A 20 -10.79 -25.30 -0.99
C LEU A 20 -9.98 -24.92 -2.24
N ARG A 21 -9.32 -25.88 -2.91
CA ARG A 21 -8.71 -25.64 -4.23
C ARG A 21 -9.75 -25.37 -5.32
N MET A 22 -10.96 -25.92 -5.23
CA MET A 22 -12.03 -25.62 -6.20
C MET A 22 -12.72 -24.28 -5.94
N TRP A 23 -12.85 -23.83 -4.68
CA TRP A 23 -13.49 -22.54 -4.36
C TRP A 23 -12.55 -21.33 -4.45
N TYR A 24 -11.24 -21.52 -4.24
CA TYR A 24 -10.25 -20.43 -4.36
C TYR A 24 -9.31 -20.57 -5.58
N GLY A 25 -9.29 -21.73 -6.24
CA GLY A 25 -8.41 -22.02 -7.39
C GLY A 25 -9.13 -22.39 -8.68
N SER A 26 -10.45 -22.25 -8.77
CA SER A 26 -11.17 -22.53 -10.02
C SER A 26 -12.47 -21.73 -10.17
N VAL A 27 -12.32 -20.40 -10.23
CA VAL A 27 -13.00 -19.70 -11.32
C VAL A 27 -11.91 -19.32 -12.30
N ALA A 28 -11.26 -20.32 -12.89
CA ALA A 28 -10.54 -20.11 -14.15
C ALA A 28 -11.60 -19.58 -15.12
N HIS A 29 -11.69 -18.25 -15.24
CA HIS A 29 -12.41 -17.65 -16.34
C HIS A 29 -11.79 -18.26 -17.59
N ALA A 30 -12.60 -18.97 -18.38
CA ALA A 30 -12.17 -19.48 -19.66
C ALA A 30 -11.66 -18.28 -20.48
N GLY A 31 -10.34 -18.10 -20.54
CA GLY A 31 -9.70 -16.93 -21.15
C GLY A 31 -8.65 -16.19 -20.32
N GLU A 32 -8.28 -16.61 -19.11
CA GLU A 32 -7.15 -15.97 -18.41
C GLU A 32 -5.83 -16.20 -19.18
N GLU A 33 -5.31 -15.12 -19.74
CA GLU A 33 -4.01 -15.08 -20.41
C GLU A 33 -2.92 -15.56 -19.44
N LEU A 34 -2.13 -16.55 -19.85
CA LEU A 34 -1.00 -17.01 -19.05
C LEU A 34 0.19 -16.05 -19.22
N PRO A 35 0.91 -15.71 -18.13
CA PRO A 35 2.12 -14.92 -18.25
C PRO A 35 3.22 -15.70 -18.99
N LEU A 36 4.04 -14.98 -19.76
CA LEU A 36 5.28 -15.48 -20.36
C LEU A 36 6.27 -15.96 -19.29
N ALA A 37 6.32 -15.25 -18.17
CA ALA A 37 7.10 -15.62 -16.99
C ALA A 37 6.50 -14.98 -15.72
N THR A 38 6.65 -15.66 -14.59
CA THR A 38 6.35 -15.20 -13.24
C THR A 38 7.63 -15.21 -12.41
N ILE A 39 7.98 -14.06 -11.84
CA ILE A 39 9.20 -13.88 -11.04
C ILE A 39 8.79 -13.48 -9.64
N ALA A 40 9.31 -14.15 -8.62
CA ALA A 40 9.23 -13.69 -7.24
C ALA A 40 10.50 -12.97 -6.84
N VAL A 41 10.38 -11.87 -6.10
CA VAL A 41 11.51 -11.05 -5.66
C VAL A 41 11.34 -10.68 -4.20
N ILE A 42 12.38 -10.89 -3.40
CA ILE A 42 12.53 -10.26 -2.09
C ILE A 42 13.84 -9.48 -2.04
N SER A 43 13.97 -8.62 -1.04
CA SER A 43 15.25 -7.98 -0.76
C SER A 43 15.62 -8.00 0.71
N ASN A 44 16.91 -7.89 0.98
CA ASN A 44 17.48 -7.61 2.29
C ASN A 44 16.87 -8.46 3.43
N PRO A 45 17.01 -9.80 3.38
CA PRO A 45 16.54 -10.69 4.45
C PRO A 45 17.38 -10.59 5.72
N TYR A 46 18.55 -9.93 5.70
CA TYR A 46 19.35 -9.58 6.89
C TYR A 46 19.44 -10.70 7.94
N ILE A 47 19.70 -11.93 7.51
CA ILE A 47 19.86 -13.05 8.43
C ILE A 47 21.08 -12.80 9.32
N THR A 48 20.92 -13.06 10.62
CA THR A 48 22.01 -12.89 11.57
C THR A 48 21.94 -13.85 12.74
N THR A 49 23.11 -14.32 13.16
CA THR A 49 23.35 -15.10 14.37
C THR A 49 23.93 -14.26 15.50
N LEU A 50 24.13 -12.95 15.30
CA LEU A 50 24.62 -12.05 16.33
C LEU A 50 23.63 -11.95 17.50
N PRO A 51 24.13 -11.83 18.75
CA PRO A 51 23.29 -11.47 19.89
C PRO A 51 22.54 -10.16 19.64
N PRO A 52 21.28 -10.00 20.12
CA PRO A 52 20.47 -8.83 19.78
C PRO A 52 21.12 -7.46 20.06
N GLN A 53 21.92 -7.36 21.13
CA GLN A 53 22.64 -6.12 21.53
C GLN A 53 23.84 -5.77 20.63
N GLU A 54 24.30 -6.73 19.83
CA GLU A 54 25.43 -6.59 18.89
C GLU A 54 24.95 -6.28 17.48
N ILE A 55 23.65 -6.46 17.19
CA ILE A 55 23.05 -6.07 15.92
C ILE A 55 22.98 -4.54 15.87
N ARG A 56 24.01 -3.91 15.31
CA ARG A 56 24.11 -2.45 15.18
C ARG A 56 24.13 -2.04 13.71
N ASP A 57 23.43 -0.96 13.39
CA ASP A 57 23.55 -0.33 12.08
C ASP A 57 24.85 0.49 11.97
N GLU A 58 25.10 1.05 10.80
CA GLU A 58 26.31 1.83 10.51
C GLU A 58 26.42 3.12 11.30
N ARG A 59 25.35 3.52 12.01
CA ARG A 59 25.33 4.66 12.93
C ARG A 59 25.48 4.21 14.39
N GLY A 60 25.74 2.94 14.63
CA GLY A 60 25.87 2.34 15.97
C GLY A 60 24.54 2.11 16.70
N SER A 61 23.41 2.37 16.04
CA SER A 61 22.09 2.18 16.64
C SER A 61 21.72 0.69 16.67
N VAL A 62 21.23 0.22 17.81
CA VAL A 62 20.81 -1.17 17.98
C VAL A 62 19.59 -1.49 17.10
N ARG A 63 19.62 -2.66 16.47
CA ARG A 63 18.59 -3.24 15.58
C ARG A 63 18.24 -4.67 16.01
N ASP A 64 18.20 -4.88 17.33
CA ASP A 64 17.87 -6.14 18.00
C ASP A 64 16.64 -6.86 17.42
N PHE A 65 15.63 -6.10 16.97
CA PHE A 65 14.42 -6.63 16.35
C PHE A 65 14.73 -7.56 15.16
N LEU A 66 15.84 -7.36 14.42
CA LEU A 66 16.20 -8.21 13.27
C LEU A 66 16.41 -9.68 13.65
N SER A 67 16.89 -9.96 14.87
CA SER A 67 17.01 -11.33 15.38
C SER A 67 15.65 -12.05 15.47
N THR A 68 14.58 -11.28 15.69
CA THR A 68 13.20 -11.80 15.84
C THR A 68 12.38 -11.67 14.57
N THR A 69 12.72 -10.74 13.66
CA THR A 69 11.93 -10.50 12.44
C THR A 69 12.53 -11.16 11.21
N GLY A 70 13.87 -11.23 11.09
CA GLY A 70 14.55 -11.74 9.89
C GLY A 70 14.20 -13.19 9.58
N PRO A 71 14.57 -14.17 10.43
CA PRO A 71 14.34 -15.59 10.14
C PRO A 71 12.85 -15.95 9.92
N PRO A 72 11.89 -15.51 10.77
CA PRO A 72 10.48 -15.81 10.53
C PRO A 72 9.96 -15.19 9.23
N SER A 73 10.40 -13.98 8.88
CA SER A 73 9.98 -13.32 7.65
C SER A 73 10.55 -13.98 6.40
N LEU A 74 11.81 -14.43 6.42
CA LEU A 74 12.39 -15.18 5.32
C LEU A 74 11.64 -16.51 5.13
N LYS A 75 11.37 -17.24 6.22
CA LYS A 75 10.58 -18.48 6.19
C LYS A 75 9.19 -18.26 5.58
N GLN A 76 8.48 -17.20 5.99
CA GLN A 76 7.19 -16.84 5.41
C GLN A 76 7.31 -16.53 3.92
N SER A 77 8.33 -15.77 3.52
CA SER A 77 8.56 -15.41 2.11
C SER A 77 8.81 -16.65 1.26
N ILE A 78 9.65 -17.58 1.73
CA ILE A 78 9.94 -18.85 1.04
C ILE A 78 8.71 -19.73 0.97
N GLN A 79 7.90 -19.81 2.04
CA GLN A 79 6.64 -20.53 1.99
C GLN A 79 5.73 -19.95 0.90
N LEU A 80 5.57 -18.63 0.85
CA LEU A 80 4.76 -17.96 -0.17
C LEU A 80 5.30 -18.21 -1.58
N VAL A 81 6.62 -18.17 -1.77
CA VAL A 81 7.27 -18.50 -3.05
C VAL A 81 7.00 -19.94 -3.47
N ASN A 82 7.14 -20.89 -2.54
CA ASN A 82 6.87 -22.30 -2.79
C ASN A 82 5.40 -22.57 -3.12
N GLU A 83 4.46 -21.78 -2.58
CA GLU A 83 3.03 -21.83 -2.89
C GLU A 83 2.69 -21.14 -4.23
N LEU A 84 3.41 -20.05 -4.57
CA LEU A 84 3.25 -19.31 -5.83
C LEU A 84 3.77 -20.05 -7.05
N GLU A 85 4.79 -20.89 -6.86
CA GLU A 85 5.49 -21.63 -7.92
C GLU A 85 5.97 -20.72 -9.09
N PRO A 86 6.72 -19.62 -8.82
CA PRO A 86 7.26 -18.77 -9.88
C PRO A 86 8.30 -19.52 -10.72
N ASP A 87 8.55 -19.06 -11.95
CA ASP A 87 9.61 -19.59 -12.82
C ASP A 87 11.00 -19.38 -12.19
N VAL A 88 11.17 -18.29 -11.44
CA VAL A 88 12.41 -18.01 -10.70
C VAL A 88 12.17 -17.17 -9.44
N PHE A 89 13.01 -17.39 -8.43
CA PHE A 89 13.07 -16.60 -7.20
C PHE A 89 14.35 -15.77 -7.14
N VAL A 90 14.19 -14.44 -7.12
CA VAL A 90 15.28 -13.47 -7.04
C VAL A 90 15.39 -12.93 -5.61
N ILE A 91 16.59 -12.94 -5.04
CA ILE A 91 16.88 -12.34 -3.73
C ILE A 91 17.96 -11.26 -3.91
N GLN A 92 17.58 -10.00 -3.69
CA GLN A 92 18.47 -8.86 -3.88
C GLN A 92 18.95 -8.21 -2.59
N GLY A 93 20.13 -7.61 -2.65
CA GLY A 93 20.69 -6.85 -1.54
C GLY A 93 21.26 -7.77 -0.46
N SER A 94 21.36 -7.23 0.76
CA SER A 94 22.12 -7.86 1.84
C SER A 94 21.42 -9.08 2.39
N LEU A 95 21.96 -10.27 2.07
CA LEU A 95 21.45 -11.56 2.53
C LEU A 95 21.59 -11.69 4.05
N THR A 96 22.73 -11.20 4.56
CA THR A 96 23.10 -11.26 5.97
C THR A 96 23.26 -9.88 6.57
N TRP A 97 23.22 -9.79 7.90
CA TRP A 97 23.53 -8.54 8.60
C TRP A 97 25.03 -8.36 8.82
N SER A 98 25.74 -9.41 9.27
CA SER A 98 27.15 -9.31 9.65
C SER A 98 28.13 -9.75 8.57
N GLY A 99 27.69 -10.49 7.56
CA GLY A 99 28.57 -11.08 6.54
C GLY A 99 29.47 -12.21 7.08
N THR A 100 29.15 -12.78 8.24
CA THR A 100 29.92 -13.89 8.82
C THR A 100 29.54 -15.23 8.20
N GLU A 101 30.46 -16.20 8.25
CA GLU A 101 30.19 -17.58 7.79
C GLU A 101 28.98 -18.20 8.52
N ALA A 102 28.77 -17.87 9.80
CA ALA A 102 27.62 -18.33 10.56
C ALA A 102 26.30 -17.76 10.02
N ASP A 103 26.23 -16.46 9.75
CA ASP A 103 25.05 -15.83 9.13
C ASP A 103 24.76 -16.46 7.76
N PHE A 104 25.80 -16.66 6.93
CA PHE A 104 25.65 -17.28 5.62
C PHE A 104 25.21 -18.74 5.70
N ALA A 105 25.70 -19.51 6.66
CA ALA A 105 25.25 -20.88 6.91
C ALA A 105 23.76 -20.93 7.28
N THR A 106 23.31 -20.06 8.19
CA THR A 106 21.88 -19.96 8.55
C THR A 106 21.03 -19.53 7.37
N PHE A 107 21.49 -18.59 6.53
CA PHE A 107 20.77 -18.20 5.31
C PHE A 107 20.65 -19.38 4.33
N ASP A 108 21.71 -20.16 4.15
CA ASP A 108 21.75 -21.33 3.26
C ASP A 108 20.80 -22.45 3.71
N GLU A 109 20.65 -22.68 5.02
CA GLU A 109 19.64 -23.59 5.56
C GLU A 109 18.22 -23.22 5.11
N HIS A 110 17.88 -21.92 5.13
CA HIS A 110 16.61 -21.44 4.60
C HIS A 110 16.53 -21.63 3.09
N LEU A 111 17.59 -21.26 2.36
CA LEU A 111 17.65 -21.33 0.90
C LEU A 111 17.41 -22.74 0.37
N ASN A 112 17.93 -23.77 1.05
CA ASN A 112 17.77 -25.18 0.70
C ASN A 112 16.31 -25.68 0.80
N THR A 113 15.39 -24.87 1.32
CA THR A 113 13.94 -25.17 1.35
C THR A 113 13.16 -24.56 0.18
N VAL A 114 13.81 -23.78 -0.68
CA VAL A 114 13.21 -23.22 -1.90
C VAL A 114 13.13 -24.30 -2.98
N ARG A 115 11.98 -24.41 -3.65
CA ARG A 115 11.73 -25.41 -4.71
C ARG A 115 12.00 -24.88 -6.12
N GLN A 116 12.00 -23.56 -6.29
CA GLN A 116 12.20 -22.89 -7.57
C GLN A 116 13.69 -22.57 -7.81
N PRO A 117 14.10 -22.32 -9.07
CA PRO A 117 15.41 -21.75 -9.37
C PRO A 117 15.64 -20.45 -8.58
N VAL A 118 16.86 -20.25 -8.08
CA VAL A 118 17.23 -19.12 -7.23
C VAL A 118 18.33 -18.29 -7.89
N TYR A 119 18.12 -16.98 -7.94
CA TYR A 119 19.12 -15.98 -8.35
C TYR A 119 19.42 -15.02 -7.19
N LEU A 120 20.69 -14.88 -6.85
CA LEU A 120 21.17 -14.02 -5.77
C LEU A 120 21.97 -12.84 -6.34
N THR A 121 21.78 -11.68 -5.71
CA THR A 121 22.66 -10.52 -5.90
C THR A 121 23.06 -9.97 -4.52
N PRO A 122 24.33 -10.09 -4.10
CA PRO A 122 24.78 -9.70 -2.77
C PRO A 122 24.74 -8.19 -2.59
N GLY A 123 24.37 -7.76 -1.38
CA GLY A 123 24.34 -6.36 -0.97
C GLY A 123 25.67 -5.87 -0.39
N HIS A 124 25.68 -4.64 0.13
CA HIS A 124 26.89 -4.04 0.70
C HIS A 124 27.36 -4.77 1.97
N LEU A 125 26.46 -5.31 2.79
CA LEU A 125 26.83 -6.08 4.01
C LEU A 125 27.52 -7.40 3.67
N ASP A 126 27.13 -8.06 2.58
CA ASP A 126 27.73 -9.34 2.16
C ASP A 126 29.08 -9.14 1.44
N ARG A 127 29.48 -7.88 1.23
CA ARG A 127 30.69 -7.46 0.51
C ARG A 127 31.73 -6.78 1.42
N ARG A 128 31.51 -6.73 2.73
CA ARG A 128 32.43 -6.09 3.69
C ARG A 128 33.64 -6.99 3.97
N ASN A 129 34.85 -6.50 3.75
CA ASN A 129 36.09 -7.23 4.08
C ASN A 129 36.08 -8.67 3.52
N ASP A 130 36.48 -9.66 4.34
CA ASP A 130 36.54 -11.08 4.01
C ASP A 130 35.16 -11.76 3.80
N SER A 131 34.04 -11.05 4.06
CA SER A 131 32.69 -11.63 3.89
C SER A 131 32.37 -12.01 2.45
N PHE A 132 32.94 -11.30 1.47
CA PHE A 132 32.64 -11.62 0.07
C PHE A 132 33.24 -12.97 -0.35
N GLU A 133 34.37 -13.36 0.23
CA GLU A 133 34.94 -14.69 -0.02
C GLU A 133 34.03 -15.79 0.53
N ALA A 134 33.54 -15.61 1.77
CA ALA A 134 32.58 -16.51 2.40
C ALA A 134 31.28 -16.62 1.56
N TYR A 135 30.75 -15.47 1.11
CA TYR A 135 29.62 -15.44 0.18
C TYR A 135 29.88 -16.27 -1.09
N ARG A 136 31.00 -16.02 -1.79
CA ARG A 136 31.32 -16.74 -3.04
C ARG A 136 31.49 -18.23 -2.82
N CYS A 137 32.19 -18.61 -1.75
CA CYS A 137 32.43 -20.01 -1.41
C CYS A 137 31.11 -20.79 -1.30
N ARG A 138 30.08 -20.18 -0.70
CA ARG A 138 28.80 -20.83 -0.46
C ARG A 138 27.79 -20.65 -1.59
N PHE A 139 27.78 -19.49 -2.26
CA PHE A 139 26.69 -19.07 -3.14
C PHE A 139 27.07 -18.82 -4.60
N ALA A 140 28.31 -19.09 -5.04
CA ALA A 140 28.74 -18.86 -6.42
C ALA A 140 27.81 -19.45 -7.49
N LYS A 141 27.16 -20.59 -7.22
CA LYS A 141 26.21 -21.21 -8.16
C LYS A 141 24.89 -20.46 -8.33
N TYR A 142 24.55 -19.58 -7.40
CA TYR A 142 23.32 -18.77 -7.44
C TYR A 142 23.60 -17.30 -7.76
N ASP A 143 24.85 -16.85 -7.68
CA ASP A 143 25.23 -15.46 -7.91
C ASP A 143 25.09 -15.11 -9.39
N VAL A 144 24.20 -14.14 -9.67
CA VAL A 144 23.94 -13.62 -11.01
C VAL A 144 24.41 -12.18 -11.16
N SER A 145 25.20 -11.66 -10.22
CA SER A 145 25.70 -10.28 -10.23
C SER A 145 26.31 -9.91 -11.57
N ASN A 146 25.90 -8.77 -12.12
CA ASN A 146 26.46 -8.22 -13.35
C ASN A 146 26.28 -9.14 -14.57
N SER A 147 25.29 -10.04 -14.56
CA SER A 147 24.98 -10.99 -15.63
C SER A 147 23.59 -10.76 -16.27
N ILE A 148 23.29 -11.52 -17.30
CA ILE A 148 21.96 -11.65 -17.91
C ILE A 148 21.46 -13.09 -17.72
N GLN A 149 20.18 -13.25 -17.41
CA GLN A 149 19.51 -14.56 -17.34
C GLN A 149 18.28 -14.55 -18.24
N ASP A 150 18.02 -15.67 -18.92
CA ASP A 150 16.83 -15.87 -19.76
C ASP A 150 15.83 -16.76 -19.04
N VAL A 151 14.60 -16.26 -18.87
CA VAL A 151 13.47 -17.00 -18.32
C VAL A 151 12.33 -16.96 -19.35
N ASN A 152 12.15 -18.05 -20.09
CA ASN A 152 11.09 -18.20 -21.11
C ASN A 152 11.10 -17.13 -22.23
N GLY A 153 12.28 -16.56 -22.55
CA GLY A 153 12.47 -15.45 -23.49
C GLY A 153 12.40 -14.07 -22.83
N VAL A 154 12.22 -13.98 -21.51
CA VAL A 154 12.29 -12.75 -20.73
C VAL A 154 13.71 -12.57 -20.21
N GLN A 155 14.34 -11.47 -20.60
CA GLN A 155 15.72 -11.16 -20.22
C GLN A 155 15.76 -10.41 -18.88
N LEU A 156 16.46 -10.99 -17.91
CA LEU A 156 16.68 -10.42 -16.58
C LEU A 156 18.12 -9.91 -16.49
N LEU A 157 18.29 -8.60 -16.50
CA LEU A 157 19.59 -7.95 -16.40
C LEU A 157 19.91 -7.63 -14.95
N PHE A 158 20.98 -8.20 -14.40
CA PHE A 158 21.44 -7.92 -13.05
C PHE A 158 22.59 -6.93 -13.11
N ALA A 159 22.39 -5.72 -12.58
CA ALA A 159 23.33 -4.61 -12.65
C ALA A 159 23.63 -4.07 -11.24
N ASN A 160 24.33 -4.87 -10.43
CA ASN A 160 24.65 -4.54 -9.04
C ASN A 160 25.50 -3.27 -8.90
N ASP A 161 26.29 -2.97 -9.91
CA ASP A 161 27.17 -1.80 -9.99
C ASP A 161 26.47 -0.57 -10.59
N LEU A 162 25.20 -0.66 -11.03
CA LEU A 162 24.51 0.42 -11.76
C LEU A 162 24.58 1.77 -11.04
N HIS A 163 24.37 1.78 -9.73
CA HIS A 163 24.40 3.02 -8.97
C HIS A 163 25.82 3.55 -8.71
N ALA A 164 26.83 2.68 -8.71
CA ALA A 164 28.23 3.01 -8.39
C ALA A 164 29.07 3.34 -9.65
N ASN A 165 28.79 2.67 -10.76
CA ASN A 165 29.45 2.82 -12.06
C ASN A 165 28.45 2.63 -13.22
N PRO A 166 27.54 3.58 -13.44
CA PRO A 166 26.47 3.45 -14.42
C PRO A 166 26.97 3.30 -15.87
N SER A 167 28.12 3.88 -16.23
CA SER A 167 28.70 3.72 -17.58
C SER A 167 29.11 2.27 -17.83
N ALA A 168 29.89 1.68 -16.93
CA ALA A 168 30.32 0.28 -17.07
C ALA A 168 29.13 -0.70 -17.06
N ALA A 169 28.11 -0.42 -16.23
CA ALA A 169 26.88 -1.19 -16.23
C ALA A 169 26.16 -1.12 -17.58
N VAL A 170 26.03 0.07 -18.18
CA VAL A 170 25.38 0.27 -19.48
C VAL A 170 26.15 -0.41 -20.61
N ASP A 171 27.47 -0.30 -20.64
CA ASP A 171 28.31 -0.94 -21.66
C ASP A 171 28.16 -2.46 -21.61
N ARG A 172 28.24 -3.02 -20.39
CA ARG A 172 28.07 -4.46 -20.18
C ARG A 172 26.67 -4.95 -20.55
N MET A 173 25.62 -4.29 -20.09
CA MET A 173 24.24 -4.67 -20.45
C MET A 173 23.97 -4.54 -21.95
N THR A 174 24.60 -3.56 -22.62
CA THR A 174 24.50 -3.40 -24.07
C THR A 174 25.12 -4.58 -24.80
N GLU A 175 26.31 -5.02 -24.38
CA GLU A 175 26.95 -6.21 -24.99
C GLU A 175 26.17 -7.49 -24.65
N GLN A 176 25.64 -7.63 -23.43
CA GLN A 176 24.84 -8.79 -23.01
C GLN A 176 23.54 -8.96 -23.80
N LEU A 177 22.90 -7.87 -24.22
CA LEU A 177 21.69 -7.91 -25.05
C LEU A 177 21.96 -7.98 -26.55
N LYS A 178 23.22 -7.94 -26.96
CA LYS A 178 23.57 -7.95 -28.37
C LYS A 178 23.17 -9.28 -29.00
N ASN A 179 22.37 -9.21 -30.06
CA ASN A 179 21.82 -10.37 -30.77
C ASN A 179 20.86 -11.25 -29.93
N VAL A 180 20.33 -10.73 -28.81
CA VAL A 180 19.33 -11.43 -28.01
C VAL A 180 17.93 -10.94 -28.39
N GLU A 181 17.11 -11.81 -28.96
CA GLU A 181 15.69 -11.52 -29.14
C GLU A 181 14.96 -11.68 -27.80
N SER A 182 14.32 -10.61 -27.34
CA SER A 182 13.71 -10.54 -26.01
C SER A 182 12.21 -10.35 -26.13
N LYS A 183 11.43 -11.19 -25.43
CA LYS A 183 9.97 -10.98 -25.28
C LYS A 183 9.65 -9.90 -24.26
N ALA A 184 10.54 -9.71 -23.29
CA ALA A 184 10.53 -8.60 -22.33
C ALA A 184 11.94 -8.43 -21.75
N VAL A 185 12.23 -7.26 -21.19
CA VAL A 185 13.52 -6.96 -20.54
C VAL A 185 13.27 -6.27 -19.20
N LEU A 186 13.84 -6.81 -18.12
CA LEU A 186 13.78 -6.25 -16.76
C LEU A 186 15.21 -5.97 -16.26
N VAL A 187 15.37 -4.94 -15.43
CA VAL A 187 16.66 -4.61 -14.80
C VAL A 187 16.55 -4.75 -13.28
N PHE A 188 17.44 -5.52 -12.70
CA PHE A 188 17.62 -5.70 -11.26
C PHE A 188 18.88 -4.94 -10.84
N ALA A 189 18.70 -3.74 -10.28
CA ALA A 189 19.81 -2.91 -9.82
C ALA A 189 20.24 -3.32 -8.41
N GLY A 190 21.49 -3.01 -8.06
CA GLY A 190 22.01 -3.16 -6.70
C GLY A 190 22.74 -1.91 -6.22
N LYS A 191 22.99 -1.87 -4.92
CA LYS A 191 23.87 -0.87 -4.30
C LYS A 191 25.05 -1.58 -3.67
N GLU A 192 26.23 -1.39 -4.24
CA GLU A 192 27.48 -1.90 -3.67
C GLU A 192 27.81 -1.24 -2.32
N THR A 193 27.30 -0.02 -2.10
CA THR A 193 27.47 0.75 -0.86
C THR A 193 26.16 1.45 -0.49
N GLU A 194 25.67 1.26 0.73
CA GLU A 194 24.34 1.77 1.14
C GLU A 194 24.23 3.30 1.14
N PHE A 195 25.28 3.99 1.55
CA PHE A 195 25.26 5.45 1.79
C PHE A 195 25.86 6.28 0.66
N SER A 196 26.39 5.65 -0.39
CA SER A 196 26.87 6.43 -1.53
C SER A 196 25.68 7.01 -2.28
N ARG A 197 25.79 8.30 -2.64
CA ARG A 197 24.86 8.88 -3.61
C ARG A 197 25.04 8.15 -4.92
N SER A 198 23.94 7.80 -5.56
CA SER A 198 24.02 7.18 -6.88
C SER A 198 24.69 8.13 -7.87
N LYS A 199 25.61 7.59 -8.68
CA LYS A 199 26.19 8.30 -9.83
C LYS A 199 25.27 8.26 -11.06
N LEU A 200 24.20 7.47 -11.01
CA LEU A 200 23.17 7.45 -12.05
C LEU A 200 22.29 8.70 -11.90
N THR A 201 22.46 9.65 -12.80
CA THR A 201 21.70 10.91 -12.84
C THR A 201 20.66 10.90 -13.97
N SER A 202 19.72 11.84 -13.92
CA SER A 202 18.64 11.97 -14.92
C SER A 202 19.11 12.34 -16.34
N VAL A 203 20.38 12.73 -16.50
CA VAL A 203 21.02 13.06 -17.79
C VAL A 203 21.97 11.96 -18.29
N HIS A 204 22.13 10.86 -17.54
CA HIS A 204 23.07 9.79 -17.89
C HIS A 204 22.61 9.02 -19.17
N PRO A 205 23.54 8.52 -20.01
CA PRO A 205 23.22 7.71 -21.20
C PRO A 205 22.41 6.42 -20.94
N PHE A 206 22.31 6.00 -19.68
CA PHE A 206 21.46 4.89 -19.24
C PHE A 206 20.02 5.03 -19.73
N TRP A 207 19.47 6.25 -19.73
CA TRP A 207 18.08 6.47 -20.20
C TRP A 207 17.90 6.20 -21.70
N ASN A 208 18.96 6.39 -22.50
CA ASN A 208 18.94 6.01 -23.91
C ASN A 208 19.00 4.48 -24.09
N PHE A 209 19.80 3.81 -23.26
CA PHE A 209 19.83 2.35 -23.20
C PHE A 209 18.44 1.78 -22.87
N ILE A 210 17.76 2.31 -21.84
CA ILE A 210 16.41 1.88 -21.46
C ILE A 210 15.43 1.95 -22.62
N LYS A 211 15.44 3.06 -23.37
CA LYS A 211 14.56 3.23 -24.55
C LYS A 211 14.91 2.24 -25.66
N ARG A 212 16.18 2.18 -26.07
CA ARG A 212 16.65 1.32 -27.17
C ARG A 212 16.44 -0.17 -26.88
N SER A 213 16.74 -0.59 -25.65
CA SER A 213 16.66 -1.98 -25.20
C SER A 213 15.29 -2.36 -24.67
N LYS A 214 14.29 -1.46 -24.78
CA LYS A 214 12.89 -1.74 -24.43
C LYS A 214 12.67 -2.29 -23.00
N VAL A 215 13.48 -1.84 -22.04
CA VAL A 215 13.40 -2.26 -20.63
C VAL A 215 12.07 -1.86 -19.98
N ALA A 216 11.25 -2.81 -19.55
CA ALA A 216 9.93 -2.53 -19.00
C ALA A 216 9.98 -1.84 -17.63
N ALA A 217 10.75 -2.39 -16.68
CA ALA A 217 10.87 -1.88 -15.32
C ALA A 217 12.27 -2.11 -14.74
N ARG A 218 12.58 -1.35 -13.69
CA ARG A 218 13.77 -1.53 -12.86
C ARG A 218 13.39 -1.89 -11.41
N PHE A 219 14.13 -2.80 -10.78
CA PHE A 219 13.94 -3.24 -9.40
C PHE A 219 15.16 -2.89 -8.56
N ASP A 220 14.94 -2.12 -7.48
CA ASP A 220 15.99 -1.63 -6.60
C ASP A 220 15.76 -2.16 -5.17
N PRO A 221 16.71 -2.84 -4.50
CA PRO A 221 16.54 -3.24 -3.11
C PRO A 221 16.53 -2.01 -2.18
N THR A 222 15.67 -2.02 -1.16
CA THR A 222 15.63 -0.99 -0.13
C THR A 222 15.42 -1.60 1.27
N ARG A 223 15.92 -0.92 2.31
CA ARG A 223 15.64 -1.28 3.71
C ARG A 223 14.23 -0.92 4.16
N TYR A 224 13.58 -0.01 3.43
CA TYR A 224 12.24 0.50 3.72
C TYR A 224 11.16 -0.24 2.93
N SER A 225 9.89 0.13 3.14
CA SER A 225 8.77 -0.45 2.41
C SER A 225 8.93 -0.20 0.91
N HIS A 226 8.24 -1.01 0.09
CA HIS A 226 8.25 -0.80 -1.35
C HIS A 226 7.69 0.59 -1.70
N GLN A 227 8.17 1.12 -2.82
CA GLN A 227 7.79 2.40 -3.38
C GLN A 227 7.84 2.27 -4.89
N ILE A 228 6.98 3.05 -5.55
CA ILE A 228 6.99 3.18 -6.99
C ILE A 228 7.55 4.55 -7.31
N LEU A 229 8.65 4.56 -8.04
CA LEU A 229 9.24 5.74 -8.63
C LEU A 229 9.07 5.67 -10.15
N TYR A 230 9.28 6.80 -10.80
CA TYR A 230 9.16 6.88 -12.25
C TYR A 230 10.09 7.96 -12.77
N GLU A 231 10.93 7.59 -13.73
CA GLU A 231 11.91 8.50 -14.27
C GLU A 231 12.07 8.26 -15.76
N LYS A 232 11.97 9.31 -16.58
CA LYS A 232 12.16 9.24 -18.04
C LYS A 232 11.40 8.09 -18.72
N SER A 233 10.14 7.88 -18.33
CA SER A 233 9.25 6.80 -18.78
C SER A 233 9.54 5.39 -18.26
N LEU A 234 10.47 5.23 -17.32
CA LEU A 234 10.80 3.95 -16.69
C LEU A 234 10.18 3.85 -15.29
N PRO A 235 9.26 2.90 -15.06
CA PRO A 235 8.84 2.49 -13.72
C PRO A 235 10.00 1.85 -12.96
N ILE A 236 10.21 2.33 -11.73
CA ILE A 236 11.20 1.78 -10.80
C ILE A 236 10.44 1.29 -9.57
N TRP A 237 10.52 -0.01 -9.31
CA TRP A 237 9.93 -0.67 -8.16
C TRP A 237 11.00 -0.90 -7.11
N THR A 238 10.94 -0.20 -5.98
CA THR A 238 11.86 -0.53 -4.88
C THR A 238 11.35 -1.78 -4.16
N VAL A 239 12.13 -2.85 -4.09
CA VAL A 239 11.74 -4.07 -3.38
C VAL A 239 12.00 -3.86 -1.89
N GLY A 240 10.95 -3.95 -1.06
CA GLY A 240 11.08 -3.72 0.38
C GLY A 240 11.89 -4.80 1.09
N SER A 241 12.48 -4.46 2.25
CA SER A 241 13.27 -5.43 3.02
C SER A 241 12.35 -6.45 3.70
N SER A 242 12.57 -7.72 3.39
CA SER A 242 11.80 -8.83 3.95
C SER A 242 12.06 -9.01 5.44
N ALA A 243 13.19 -8.55 6.00
CA ALA A 243 13.43 -8.61 7.45
C ALA A 243 13.00 -7.37 8.22
N TRP A 244 12.89 -6.22 7.56
CA TRP A 244 12.70 -4.94 8.24
C TRP A 244 11.29 -4.40 8.10
N SER A 245 10.94 -3.88 6.93
CA SER A 245 9.79 -3.02 6.68
C SER A 245 8.69 -3.73 5.89
N ALA A 246 9.08 -4.64 4.99
CA ALA A 246 8.17 -5.44 4.20
C ALA A 246 7.90 -6.83 4.82
N ARG A 247 8.62 -7.26 5.86
CA ARG A 247 8.32 -8.41 6.76
C ARG A 247 7.48 -9.53 6.14
N GLY A 248 8.13 -10.48 5.49
CA GLY A 248 7.47 -11.67 4.93
C GLY A 248 6.73 -11.43 3.61
N ALA A 249 6.81 -10.22 3.04
CA ALA A 249 6.24 -9.93 1.74
C ALA A 249 7.16 -10.33 0.59
N VAL A 250 6.54 -10.70 -0.53
CA VAL A 250 7.18 -11.06 -1.79
C VAL A 250 6.64 -10.15 -2.90
N THR A 251 7.53 -9.52 -3.66
CA THR A 251 7.14 -8.86 -4.91
C THR A 251 6.97 -9.93 -5.99
N VAL A 252 5.78 -10.01 -6.58
CA VAL A 252 5.51 -10.90 -7.72
C VAL A 252 5.41 -10.07 -8.99
N ILE A 253 6.19 -10.45 -9.99
CA ILE A 253 6.22 -9.84 -11.32
C ILE A 253 5.65 -10.87 -12.29
N ARG A 254 4.55 -10.54 -12.95
CA ARG A 254 4.01 -11.34 -14.06
C ARG A 254 4.19 -10.59 -15.36
N ILE A 255 4.84 -11.24 -16.31
CA ILE A 255 5.17 -10.67 -17.61
C ILE A 255 4.24 -11.28 -18.63
N TYR A 256 3.52 -10.45 -19.36
CA TYR A 256 2.65 -10.83 -20.47
C TYR A 256 3.23 -10.29 -21.78
N THR A 257 2.66 -10.70 -22.91
CA THR A 257 3.11 -10.22 -24.21
C THR A 257 3.02 -8.71 -24.31
N ASP A 258 1.98 -8.08 -23.76
CA ASP A 258 1.73 -6.64 -23.90
C ASP A 258 1.89 -5.80 -22.63
N ARG A 259 2.07 -6.43 -21.46
CA ARG A 259 2.17 -5.73 -20.17
C ARG A 259 3.05 -6.47 -19.17
N VAL A 260 3.52 -5.74 -18.16
CA VAL A 260 4.16 -6.28 -16.96
C VAL A 260 3.34 -5.84 -15.75
N THR A 261 2.95 -6.79 -14.92
CA THR A 261 2.24 -6.51 -13.65
C THR A 261 3.17 -6.78 -12.47
N MET A 262 3.20 -5.87 -11.50
CA MET A 262 3.98 -6.00 -10.26
C MET A 262 3.06 -5.86 -9.06
N THR A 263 3.22 -6.72 -8.05
CA THR A 263 2.37 -6.77 -6.85
C THR A 263 3.20 -7.14 -5.63
N GLU A 264 2.99 -6.48 -4.49
CA GLU A 264 3.51 -6.97 -3.19
C GLU A 264 2.48 -7.89 -2.52
N LEU A 265 2.86 -9.14 -2.25
CA LEU A 265 2.02 -10.14 -1.61
C LEU A 265 2.56 -10.52 -0.24
N ARG A 266 1.66 -10.70 0.73
CA ARG A 266 1.97 -11.28 2.06
C ARG A 266 1.30 -12.63 2.29
N SER A 267 0.31 -12.93 1.47
CA SER A 267 -0.52 -14.13 1.49
C SER A 267 -1.27 -14.21 0.16
N LEU A 268 -1.57 -15.42 -0.31
CA LEU A 268 -2.42 -15.65 -1.47
C LEU A 268 -3.90 -15.34 -1.22
N ALA A 269 -4.33 -15.35 0.04
CA ALA A 269 -5.73 -15.16 0.41
C ALA A 269 -6.17 -13.69 0.41
N LYS A 270 -5.23 -12.75 0.37
CA LYS A 270 -5.53 -11.32 0.43
C LYS A 270 -5.33 -10.68 -0.94
N GLN A 271 -6.32 -9.91 -1.36
CA GLN A 271 -6.16 -9.02 -2.51
C GLN A 271 -5.09 -7.96 -2.21
N SER A 272 -4.29 -7.65 -3.22
CA SER A 272 -3.22 -6.67 -3.15
C SER A 272 -3.34 -5.67 -4.29
N PHE A 273 -2.93 -4.44 -4.00
CA PHE A 273 -2.69 -3.45 -5.03
C PHE A 273 -1.55 -3.91 -5.95
N SER A 274 -1.74 -3.71 -7.25
CA SER A 274 -0.77 -4.02 -8.29
C SER A 274 -0.60 -2.84 -9.22
N ILE A 275 0.55 -2.73 -9.88
CA ILE A 275 0.70 -1.82 -11.01
C ILE A 275 0.84 -2.64 -12.28
N SER A 276 0.12 -2.24 -13.33
CA SER A 276 0.25 -2.77 -14.68
C SER A 276 0.88 -1.70 -15.57
N ILE A 277 1.98 -2.05 -16.22
CA ILE A 277 2.71 -1.17 -17.14
C ILE A 277 2.82 -1.84 -18.52
N PRO A 278 2.90 -1.08 -19.62
CA PRO A 278 3.12 -1.66 -20.94
C PRO A 278 4.45 -2.43 -21.02
N ASN A 279 4.47 -3.53 -21.76
CA ASN A 279 5.69 -4.21 -22.15
C ASN A 279 6.28 -3.49 -23.39
N PRO A 280 7.41 -2.77 -23.27
CA PRO A 280 7.91 -1.93 -24.35
C PRO A 280 8.38 -2.72 -25.58
N VAL A 281 8.51 -4.05 -25.47
CA VAL A 281 8.78 -4.93 -26.61
C VAL A 281 7.69 -4.83 -27.67
N THR A 282 6.43 -4.79 -27.24
CA THR A 282 5.23 -4.92 -28.10
C THR A 282 4.27 -3.73 -28.00
N ARG A 283 4.38 -2.90 -26.96
CA ARG A 283 3.54 -1.73 -26.72
C ARG A 283 4.38 -0.49 -26.49
N ASP A 284 3.79 0.68 -26.72
CA ASP A 284 4.45 1.94 -26.36
C ASP A 284 4.52 2.09 -24.84
N ARG A 285 5.55 2.80 -24.37
CA ARG A 285 5.70 3.15 -22.96
C ARG A 285 4.62 4.13 -22.53
N LEU A 286 4.34 4.14 -21.23
CA LEU A 286 3.65 5.26 -20.59
C LEU A 286 4.38 6.58 -20.90
N LYS A 287 3.62 7.66 -21.07
CA LYS A 287 4.14 9.03 -21.23
C LYS A 287 5.01 9.39 -20.02
N THR A 288 6.03 10.24 -20.20
CA THR A 288 6.72 10.81 -19.04
C THR A 288 5.74 11.64 -18.21
N ALA A 289 5.98 11.76 -16.89
CA ALA A 289 5.09 12.52 -16.03
C ALA A 289 4.96 13.98 -16.49
N GLU A 290 6.03 14.58 -17.03
CA GLU A 290 6.02 15.95 -17.52
C GLU A 290 5.17 16.13 -18.80
N ASN A 291 4.99 15.06 -19.58
CA ASN A 291 4.23 15.07 -20.84
C ASN A 291 2.82 14.49 -20.68
N ASP A 292 2.44 14.14 -19.46
CA ASP A 292 1.12 13.64 -19.12
C ASP A 292 0.28 14.77 -18.52
N GLU A 293 -0.97 14.91 -19.00
CA GLU A 293 -1.88 16.00 -18.61
C GLU A 293 -2.06 16.08 -17.09
N TYR A 294 -2.23 14.91 -16.48
CA TYR A 294 -2.43 14.78 -15.05
C TYR A 294 -1.12 14.58 -14.30
N GLN A 295 0.04 14.67 -14.97
CA GLN A 295 1.36 14.23 -14.53
C GLN A 295 1.35 12.89 -13.76
N SER A 296 0.41 12.02 -14.14
CA SER A 296 0.24 10.70 -13.58
C SER A 296 -0.21 9.74 -14.69
N PRO A 297 0.73 9.18 -15.47
CA PRO A 297 0.39 8.37 -16.63
C PRO A 297 -0.51 7.17 -16.32
N SER A 298 -0.36 6.54 -15.15
CA SER A 298 -1.25 5.46 -14.71
C SER A 298 -2.68 5.92 -14.43
N TYR A 299 -2.87 7.20 -14.07
CA TYR A 299 -4.18 7.82 -13.96
C TYR A 299 -4.84 7.98 -15.32
N SER A 300 -4.10 8.59 -16.25
CA SER A 300 -4.56 8.82 -17.63
C SER A 300 -5.00 7.53 -18.30
N GLU A 301 -4.25 6.44 -18.14
CA GLU A 301 -4.62 5.12 -18.67
C GLU A 301 -5.92 4.58 -18.07
N ASN A 302 -6.19 4.80 -16.78
CA ASN A 302 -7.44 4.36 -16.17
C ASN A 302 -8.62 5.26 -16.52
N LEU A 303 -8.41 6.56 -16.67
CA LEU A 303 -9.44 7.47 -17.19
C LEU A 303 -9.78 7.18 -18.66
N ALA A 304 -8.79 6.81 -19.48
CA ALA A 304 -9.01 6.48 -20.89
C ALA A 304 -9.92 5.26 -21.08
N LYS A 305 -10.11 4.43 -20.06
CA LYS A 305 -11.08 3.32 -20.06
C LYS A 305 -12.54 3.79 -19.93
N GLY A 306 -12.76 5.07 -19.68
CA GLY A 306 -14.09 5.69 -19.60
C GLY A 306 -14.88 5.29 -18.35
N PRO A 307 -14.37 5.50 -17.13
CA PRO A 307 -15.19 5.31 -15.93
C PRO A 307 -16.37 6.31 -15.92
N ASP A 308 -17.53 5.85 -15.47
CA ASP A 308 -18.76 6.64 -15.35
C ASP A 308 -18.59 7.78 -14.33
N PHE A 309 -17.81 7.52 -13.27
CA PHE A 309 -17.59 8.44 -12.16
C PHE A 309 -16.19 8.21 -11.56
N THR A 310 -15.48 9.28 -11.20
CA THR A 310 -14.23 9.17 -10.44
C THR A 310 -14.28 10.10 -9.22
N PHE A 311 -14.05 9.52 -8.04
CA PHE A 311 -13.91 10.27 -6.79
C PHE A 311 -12.61 9.95 -6.07
N ALA A 312 -12.23 10.78 -5.10
CA ALA A 312 -11.05 10.55 -4.28
C ALA A 312 -11.41 10.43 -2.79
N LEU A 313 -10.58 9.68 -2.06
CA LEU A 313 -10.56 9.56 -0.61
C LEU A 313 -9.17 9.96 -0.10
N VAL A 314 -9.16 10.85 0.87
CA VAL A 314 -8.02 11.22 1.71
C VAL A 314 -8.47 11.25 3.17
N SER A 315 -7.53 11.34 4.11
CA SER A 315 -7.88 11.32 5.53
C SER A 315 -6.84 11.97 6.43
N ASP A 316 -7.25 12.27 7.67
CA ASP A 316 -6.41 12.68 8.81
C ASP A 316 -5.41 13.81 8.47
N PRO A 317 -5.84 14.97 7.91
CA PRO A 317 -4.92 16.10 7.75
C PRO A 317 -4.42 16.65 9.09
N GLN A 318 -5.19 16.46 10.18
CA GLN A 318 -4.82 16.72 11.57
C GLN A 318 -4.19 18.10 11.80
N PHE A 319 -4.77 19.17 11.26
CA PHE A 319 -4.19 20.50 11.45
C PHE A 319 -3.98 20.80 12.93
N ASP A 320 -2.73 21.10 13.26
CA ASP A 320 -2.23 21.35 14.60
C ASP A 320 -1.79 22.82 14.67
N ARG A 321 -1.97 23.45 15.83
CA ARG A 321 -1.55 24.84 16.04
C ARG A 321 -0.07 24.98 16.45
N GLU A 322 0.56 23.90 16.91
CA GLU A 322 1.91 23.96 17.49
C GLU A 322 2.87 22.95 16.84
N ARG A 323 2.96 21.73 17.40
CA ARG A 323 4.13 20.85 17.30
C ARG A 323 4.45 20.37 15.89
N ASN A 324 3.42 20.06 15.12
CA ASN A 324 3.57 19.50 13.77
C ASN A 324 2.96 20.39 12.68
N ARG A 325 2.55 21.63 13.03
CA ARG A 325 1.79 22.55 12.19
C ARG A 325 2.30 22.61 10.75
N ASP A 326 3.55 23.04 10.56
CA ASP A 326 4.09 23.30 9.22
C ASP A 326 4.28 22.01 8.40
N THR A 327 4.54 20.89 9.07
CA THR A 327 4.67 19.58 8.41
C THR A 327 3.30 19.10 7.91
N LEU A 328 2.26 19.23 8.73
CA LEU A 328 0.90 18.80 8.38
C LEU A 328 0.27 19.72 7.33
N ILE A 329 0.49 21.04 7.43
CA ILE A 329 0.10 22.00 6.38
C ILE A 329 0.76 21.62 5.04
N ARG A 330 2.08 21.46 5.01
CA ARG A 330 2.80 21.11 3.77
C ARG A 330 2.31 19.78 3.18
N LYS A 331 2.01 18.80 4.04
CA LYS A 331 1.49 17.50 3.60
C LYS A 331 0.12 17.64 2.95
N ALA A 332 -0.79 18.37 3.60
CA ALA A 332 -2.12 18.66 3.06
C ALA A 332 -2.05 19.49 1.76
N GLU A 333 -1.19 20.50 1.69
CA GLU A 333 -1.00 21.32 0.48
C GLU A 333 -0.50 20.50 -0.71
N ASN A 334 0.47 19.61 -0.49
CA ASN A 334 0.95 18.70 -1.55
C ASN A 334 -0.17 17.78 -2.04
N ALA A 335 -0.97 17.21 -1.13
CA ALA A 335 -2.11 16.37 -1.50
C ALA A 335 -3.18 17.15 -2.26
N ILE A 336 -3.47 18.40 -1.85
CA ILE A 336 -4.41 19.28 -2.55
C ILE A 336 -3.91 19.64 -3.95
N GLN A 337 -2.60 19.90 -4.12
CA GLN A 337 -2.02 20.13 -5.44
C GLN A 337 -2.22 18.92 -6.36
N ASP A 338 -1.98 17.72 -5.85
CA ASP A 338 -2.25 16.48 -6.59
C ASP A 338 -3.74 16.32 -6.91
N LEU A 339 -4.64 16.50 -5.94
CA LEU A 339 -6.09 16.40 -6.16
C LEU A 339 -6.59 17.42 -7.20
N ASN A 340 -6.11 18.66 -7.14
CA ASN A 340 -6.44 19.71 -8.10
C ASN A 340 -5.93 19.40 -9.51
N ARG A 341 -4.83 18.66 -9.62
CA ARG A 341 -4.28 18.20 -10.90
C ARG A 341 -5.08 17.01 -11.44
N LEU A 342 -5.43 16.05 -10.59
CA LEU A 342 -6.17 14.83 -10.94
C LEU A 342 -7.66 15.11 -11.25
N ASP A 343 -8.21 16.19 -10.70
CA ASP A 343 -9.58 16.66 -10.92
C ASP A 343 -10.69 15.60 -10.73
N PRO A 344 -10.73 14.88 -9.59
CA PRO A 344 -11.85 13.99 -9.29
C PRO A 344 -13.14 14.80 -9.12
N GLN A 345 -14.30 14.20 -9.39
CA GLN A 345 -15.59 14.91 -9.31
C GLN A 345 -15.95 15.32 -7.87
N ILE A 346 -15.50 14.54 -6.89
CA ILE A 346 -15.62 14.84 -5.46
C ILE A 346 -14.45 14.22 -4.68
N VAL A 347 -14.05 14.89 -3.59
CA VAL A 347 -13.08 14.41 -2.62
C VAL A 347 -13.75 14.17 -1.27
N PHE A 348 -13.63 12.96 -0.74
CA PHE A 348 -14.02 12.63 0.62
C PHE A 348 -12.82 12.74 1.56
N VAL A 349 -13.02 13.39 2.72
CA VAL A 349 -12.01 13.50 3.78
C VAL A 349 -12.52 12.79 5.03
N ALA A 350 -11.87 11.67 5.40
CA ALA A 350 -12.36 10.72 6.40
C ALA A 350 -11.91 11.04 7.85
N GLY A 351 -12.25 12.22 8.34
CA GLY A 351 -12.08 12.58 9.74
C GLY A 351 -10.68 13.06 10.12
N ASP A 352 -10.59 13.48 11.38
CA ASP A 352 -9.43 14.11 12.00
C ASP A 352 -8.93 15.30 11.17
N LEU A 353 -9.86 16.21 10.88
CA LEU A 353 -9.59 17.44 10.13
C LEU A 353 -8.63 18.34 10.93
N VAL A 354 -8.86 18.46 12.23
CA VAL A 354 -8.04 19.20 13.18
C VAL A 354 -7.55 18.28 14.29
N ASN A 355 -6.48 18.66 14.98
CA ASN A 355 -5.83 17.80 15.97
C ASN A 355 -6.40 17.94 17.39
N ASN A 356 -6.93 19.09 17.77
CA ASN A 356 -7.37 19.38 19.15
C ASN A 356 -8.74 20.06 19.23
N ASN A 357 -9.50 20.09 18.12
CA ASN A 357 -10.80 20.77 18.04
C ASN A 357 -10.73 22.28 18.37
N LEU A 358 -9.58 22.93 18.17
CA LEU A 358 -9.40 24.33 18.52
C LEU A 358 -9.85 25.26 17.38
N PRO A 359 -10.49 26.41 17.66
CA PRO A 359 -10.91 27.37 16.62
C PRO A 359 -9.80 27.79 15.65
N GLU A 360 -8.56 27.92 16.14
CA GLU A 360 -7.41 28.29 15.31
C GLU A 360 -7.01 27.17 14.35
N GLU A 361 -7.12 25.91 14.77
CA GLU A 361 -6.88 24.76 13.89
C GLU A 361 -7.96 24.66 12.81
N TRP A 362 -9.22 24.93 13.18
CA TRP A 362 -10.33 25.01 12.23
C TRP A 362 -10.13 26.13 11.20
N ALA A 363 -9.59 27.28 11.63
CA ALA A 363 -9.23 28.37 10.71
C ALA A 363 -8.13 27.94 9.72
N ILE A 364 -7.08 27.25 10.19
CA ILE A 364 -6.01 26.70 9.34
C ILE A 364 -6.59 25.67 8.35
N PHE A 365 -7.45 24.75 8.83
CA PHE A 365 -8.13 23.78 7.98
C PHE A 365 -8.88 24.48 6.85
N ASN A 366 -9.70 25.47 7.17
CA ASN A 366 -10.48 26.21 6.18
C ASN A 366 -9.60 27.00 5.20
N GLU A 367 -8.55 27.65 5.69
CA GLU A 367 -7.58 28.37 4.85
C GLU A 367 -6.93 27.40 3.84
N VAL A 368 -6.38 26.28 4.31
CA VAL A 368 -5.65 25.35 3.44
C VAL A 368 -6.59 24.62 2.50
N PHE A 369 -7.71 24.06 3.00
CA PHE A 369 -8.66 23.33 2.17
C PHE A 369 -9.47 24.23 1.24
N SER A 370 -9.56 25.54 1.45
CA SER A 370 -10.15 26.47 0.46
C SER A 370 -9.44 26.44 -0.91
N LYS A 371 -8.18 25.97 -0.94
CA LYS A 371 -7.37 25.82 -2.15
C LYS A 371 -7.76 24.59 -2.98
N LEU A 372 -8.57 23.68 -2.43
CA LEU A 372 -9.07 22.49 -3.14
C LEU A 372 -10.17 22.90 -4.12
N LYS A 373 -9.95 22.62 -5.42
CA LYS A 373 -10.87 22.95 -6.52
C LYS A 373 -12.03 21.95 -6.64
N PRO A 374 -11.80 20.62 -6.58
CA PRO A 374 -12.90 19.66 -6.54
C PRO A 374 -13.86 19.92 -5.38
N ASN A 375 -15.12 19.55 -5.57
CA ASN A 375 -16.08 19.50 -4.48
C ASN A 375 -15.56 18.58 -3.37
N ARG A 376 -15.86 18.91 -2.12
CA ARG A 376 -15.47 18.08 -0.98
C ARG A 376 -16.64 17.70 -0.09
N ALA A 377 -16.56 16.51 0.47
CA ALA A 377 -17.38 16.07 1.59
C ALA A 377 -16.46 15.61 2.71
N VAL A 378 -16.73 16.09 3.92
CA VAL A 378 -15.91 15.79 5.10
C VAL A 378 -16.75 15.06 6.14
N VAL A 379 -16.09 14.22 6.92
CA VAL A 379 -16.65 13.47 8.05
C VAL A 379 -15.84 13.85 9.29
N PRO A 380 -16.44 13.96 10.50
CA PRO A 380 -15.66 14.20 11.71
C PRO A 380 -14.96 12.91 12.18
N GLY A 381 -13.77 13.07 12.75
CA GLY A 381 -13.04 12.05 13.51
C GLY A 381 -13.00 12.35 15.01
N ASN A 382 -12.28 11.54 15.78
CA ASN A 382 -12.21 11.73 17.23
C ASN A 382 -11.52 13.05 17.61
N HIS A 383 -10.54 13.50 16.84
CA HIS A 383 -9.85 14.76 17.13
C HIS A 383 -10.73 15.99 16.84
N ASP A 384 -11.71 15.88 15.95
CA ASP A 384 -12.64 16.96 15.59
C ASP A 384 -13.72 17.21 16.66
N VAL A 385 -13.89 16.29 17.59
CA VAL A 385 -14.84 16.39 18.72
C VAL A 385 -14.13 16.31 20.07
N LEU A 386 -12.81 16.37 20.07
CA LEU A 386 -12.00 16.29 21.28
C LEU A 386 -12.46 17.36 22.27
N PHE A 387 -12.48 17.01 23.56
CA PHE A 387 -12.97 17.83 24.68
C PHE A 387 -14.50 18.07 24.76
N ASN A 388 -15.30 17.60 23.79
CA ASN A 388 -16.77 17.74 23.78
C ASN A 388 -17.51 16.39 23.63
N TYR A 389 -16.81 15.28 23.78
CA TYR A 389 -17.38 13.96 23.53
C TYR A 389 -16.99 12.95 24.61
N ASN A 390 -17.89 11.99 24.84
CA ASN A 390 -17.72 10.94 25.84
C ASN A 390 -17.06 9.70 25.24
N PHE A 391 -15.72 9.71 25.24
CA PHE A 391 -14.89 8.64 24.72
C PHE A 391 -14.85 7.41 25.63
N VAL A 392 -14.81 6.23 25.02
CA VAL A 392 -14.58 4.97 25.73
C VAL A 392 -13.09 4.73 25.95
N GLU A 393 -12.24 5.24 25.06
CA GLU A 393 -10.79 5.09 25.15
C GLU A 393 -10.22 6.01 26.25
N ALA A 394 -9.50 5.42 27.20
CA ALA A 394 -8.87 6.17 28.29
C ALA A 394 -7.94 7.30 27.81
N THR A 395 -7.32 7.14 26.64
CA THR A 395 -6.43 8.15 26.05
C THR A 395 -7.17 9.45 25.72
N TYR A 396 -8.37 9.37 25.16
CA TYR A 396 -9.18 10.52 24.79
C TYR A 396 -10.09 10.99 25.93
N ALA A 397 -10.61 10.08 26.74
CA ALA A 397 -11.41 10.42 27.92
C ALA A 397 -10.64 11.25 28.95
N SER A 398 -9.31 11.10 29.00
CA SER A 398 -8.41 11.87 29.87
C SER A 398 -7.92 13.20 29.26
N ALA A 399 -8.35 13.56 28.05
CA ALA A 399 -7.81 14.71 27.32
C ALA A 399 -8.01 16.03 28.07
N ALA A 400 -9.21 16.27 28.62
CA ALA A 400 -9.52 17.50 29.33
C ALA A 400 -8.68 17.67 30.61
N GLN A 401 -8.40 16.58 31.33
CA GLN A 401 -7.53 16.61 32.51
C GLN A 401 -6.07 16.86 32.11
N LYS A 402 -5.61 16.28 31.00
CA LYS A 402 -4.25 16.47 30.49
C LYS A 402 -4.01 17.87 29.94
N ASN A 403 -5.01 18.47 29.30
CA ASN A 403 -4.92 19.79 28.68
C ASN A 403 -6.12 20.68 29.08
N PRO A 404 -6.22 21.10 30.34
CA PRO A 404 -7.36 21.88 30.83
C PRO A 404 -7.51 23.23 30.13
N ARG A 405 -6.39 23.81 29.68
CA ARG A 405 -6.40 25.03 28.86
C ARG A 405 -7.15 24.83 27.53
N TYR A 406 -6.93 23.70 26.84
CA TYR A 406 -7.59 23.43 25.56
C TYR A 406 -9.08 23.18 25.78
N ALA A 407 -9.41 22.40 26.81
CA ALA A 407 -10.80 22.17 27.20
C ALA A 407 -11.55 23.49 27.48
N ALA A 408 -10.91 24.46 28.14
CA ALA A 408 -11.52 25.77 28.39
C ALA A 408 -11.78 26.58 27.09
N ILE A 409 -10.82 26.56 26.15
CA ILE A 409 -10.97 27.23 24.84
C ILE A 409 -12.10 26.58 24.03
N VAL A 410 -12.11 25.24 23.95
CA VAL A 410 -13.15 24.49 23.24
C VAL A 410 -14.52 24.75 23.85
N LYS A 411 -14.63 24.76 25.19
CA LYS A 411 -15.88 25.11 25.87
C LYS A 411 -16.38 26.50 25.48
N GLN A 412 -15.51 27.51 25.50
CA GLN A 412 -15.88 28.87 25.08
C GLN A 412 -16.33 28.91 23.61
N ALA A 413 -15.66 28.16 22.73
CA ALA A 413 -16.03 28.06 21.33
C ALA A 413 -17.40 27.39 21.13
N LEU A 414 -17.70 26.35 21.91
CA LEU A 414 -19.01 25.67 21.91
C LEU A 414 -20.11 26.59 22.43
N ASP A 415 -19.87 27.32 23.52
CA ASP A 415 -20.84 28.29 24.05
C ASP A 415 -21.14 29.39 23.01
N ALA A 416 -20.15 29.81 22.21
CA ALA A 416 -20.37 30.71 21.10
C ALA A 416 -21.13 30.06 19.94
N ALA A 417 -20.78 28.83 19.56
CA ALA A 417 -21.44 28.08 18.50
C ALA A 417 -22.92 27.78 18.82
N ALA A 418 -23.24 27.52 20.10
CA ALA A 418 -24.61 27.30 20.56
C ALA A 418 -25.51 28.53 20.36
N LYS A 419 -24.96 29.76 20.51
CA LYS A 419 -25.69 31.01 20.22
C LYS A 419 -26.02 31.17 18.74
N GLU A 420 -25.25 30.52 17.87
CA GLU A 420 -25.47 30.45 16.42
C GLU A 420 -26.34 29.24 16.02
N GLY A 421 -26.81 28.43 16.98
CA GLY A 421 -27.67 27.27 16.75
C GLY A 421 -26.94 25.94 16.53
N PHE A 422 -25.62 25.90 16.67
CA PHE A 422 -24.84 24.65 16.56
C PHE A 422 -24.72 23.98 17.93
N THR A 423 -25.25 22.76 18.07
CA THR A 423 -25.30 22.01 19.33
C THR A 423 -24.88 20.55 19.16
N GLY A 424 -24.53 19.90 20.26
CA GLY A 424 -24.17 18.48 20.29
C GLY A 424 -22.68 18.20 20.07
N PRO A 425 -22.28 16.91 20.00
CA PRO A 425 -20.89 16.49 19.91
C PRO A 425 -20.09 17.13 18.77
N ALA A 426 -20.71 17.24 17.58
CA ALA A 426 -20.08 17.73 16.36
C ALA A 426 -20.32 19.24 16.11
N ALA A 427 -20.74 20.01 17.11
CA ALA A 427 -21.15 21.42 16.93
C ALA A 427 -20.06 22.28 16.26
N LEU A 428 -18.79 22.16 16.67
CA LEU A 428 -17.70 22.93 16.05
C LEU A 428 -17.41 22.45 14.63
N PHE A 429 -17.41 21.13 14.39
CA PHE A 429 -17.31 20.58 13.04
C PHE A 429 -18.40 21.15 12.13
N GLU A 430 -19.67 21.14 12.54
CA GLU A 430 -20.77 21.67 11.74
C GLU A 430 -20.60 23.18 11.48
N LYS A 431 -20.24 23.94 12.51
CA LYS A 431 -20.00 25.39 12.40
C LYS A 431 -18.90 25.72 11.40
N PHE A 432 -17.74 25.07 11.52
CA PHE A 432 -16.56 25.43 10.74
C PHE A 432 -16.56 24.84 9.33
N THR A 433 -17.25 23.72 9.11
CA THR A 433 -17.29 23.07 7.79
C THR A 433 -18.58 23.33 7.01
N GLY A 434 -19.64 23.79 7.67
CA GLY A 434 -20.99 23.89 7.11
C GLY A 434 -21.61 22.53 6.76
N SER A 435 -20.97 21.41 7.13
CA SER A 435 -21.42 20.06 6.80
C SER A 435 -22.09 19.39 7.98
N LYS A 436 -23.19 18.68 7.72
CA LYS A 436 -23.76 17.74 8.70
C LYS A 436 -22.87 16.50 8.83
N PRO A 437 -22.71 15.97 10.06
CA PRO A 437 -21.84 14.81 10.32
C PRO A 437 -22.35 13.54 9.62
N SER A 438 -23.67 13.38 9.53
CA SER A 438 -24.30 12.30 8.75
C SER A 438 -25.18 12.88 7.66
N LYS A 439 -24.92 12.48 6.41
CA LYS A 439 -25.68 12.86 5.22
C LYS A 439 -25.61 11.78 4.14
N LEU A 440 -26.65 11.76 3.32
CA LEU A 440 -26.70 11.00 2.07
C LEU A 440 -26.39 11.93 0.89
N ILE A 441 -25.40 11.57 0.08
CA ILE A 441 -24.99 12.28 -1.14
C ILE A 441 -25.16 11.32 -2.31
N GLN A 442 -25.68 11.80 -3.44
CA GLN A 442 -25.99 10.95 -4.60
C GLN A 442 -25.36 11.53 -5.86
N PHE A 443 -24.75 10.66 -6.67
CA PHE A 443 -24.15 10.98 -7.97
C PHE A 443 -24.47 9.86 -8.95
N GLY A 444 -25.43 10.07 -9.86
CA GLY A 444 -25.85 9.03 -10.80
C GLY A 444 -26.26 7.74 -10.08
N ASP A 445 -25.60 6.64 -10.42
CA ASP A 445 -25.80 5.30 -9.84
C ASP A 445 -25.06 5.09 -8.50
N CYS A 446 -24.39 6.11 -7.97
CA CYS A 446 -23.65 6.08 -6.72
C CYS A 446 -24.38 6.79 -5.59
N ALA A 447 -24.41 6.18 -4.41
CA ALA A 447 -24.79 6.80 -3.15
C ALA A 447 -23.63 6.77 -2.15
N PHE A 448 -23.44 7.87 -1.43
CA PHE A 448 -22.42 8.04 -0.41
C PHE A 448 -23.08 8.44 0.90
N ILE A 449 -22.76 7.74 1.98
CA ILE A 449 -23.30 8.02 3.31
C ILE A 449 -22.13 8.41 4.20
N THR A 450 -22.14 9.62 4.73
CA THR A 450 -21.22 9.97 5.82
C THR A 450 -21.81 9.52 7.14
N THR A 451 -20.97 8.95 8.01
CA THR A 451 -21.37 8.53 9.35
C THR A 451 -20.31 8.93 10.39
N PRO A 452 -20.68 9.63 11.48
CA PRO A 452 -19.74 10.11 12.48
C PRO A 452 -19.39 9.00 13.47
N LEU A 453 -18.63 7.98 13.06
CA LEU A 453 -18.08 7.02 14.01
C LEU A 453 -16.89 7.68 14.70
N LEU A 454 -17.11 8.26 15.88
CA LEU A 454 -16.18 9.14 16.60
C LEU A 454 -15.30 8.41 17.63
N THR A 455 -15.60 7.16 17.96
CA THR A 455 -14.90 6.35 18.96
C THR A 455 -15.05 4.87 18.60
N THR A 456 -14.46 3.99 19.39
CA THR A 456 -14.63 2.53 19.32
C THR A 456 -16.03 2.03 19.71
N ARG A 457 -17.02 2.94 19.81
CA ARG A 457 -18.45 2.69 20.02
C ARG A 457 -19.25 3.42 18.94
N ALA A 458 -20.30 2.78 18.44
CA ALA A 458 -21.35 3.42 17.66
C ALA A 458 -22.58 3.62 18.56
N ASP A 459 -23.04 4.86 18.70
CA ASP A 459 -24.21 5.17 19.52
C ASP A 459 -25.50 4.69 18.80
N PRO A 460 -26.57 4.31 19.54
CA PRO A 460 -27.79 3.77 18.93
C PRO A 460 -28.42 4.67 17.86
N GLU A 461 -28.38 6.00 18.07
CA GLU A 461 -28.87 6.98 17.11
C GLU A 461 -28.05 7.00 15.81
N GLU A 462 -26.74 6.73 15.89
CA GLU A 462 -25.84 6.67 14.73
C GLU A 462 -26.14 5.41 13.90
N ILE A 463 -26.33 4.27 14.56
CA ILE A 463 -26.71 3.00 13.92
C ILE A 463 -28.07 3.15 13.23
N GLN A 464 -29.07 3.70 13.93
CA GLN A 464 -30.39 3.94 13.37
C GLN A 464 -30.31 4.83 12.13
N ARG A 465 -29.62 5.98 12.21
CA ARG A 465 -29.49 6.93 11.11
C ARG A 465 -28.76 6.32 9.91
N LEU A 466 -27.73 5.51 10.15
CA LEU A 466 -27.05 4.78 9.08
C LEU A 466 -28.02 3.81 8.38
N GLY A 467 -28.82 3.06 9.13
CA GLY A 467 -29.85 2.16 8.59
C GLY A 467 -30.90 2.91 7.75
N GLU A 468 -31.36 4.06 8.22
CA GLU A 468 -32.31 4.92 7.50
C GLU A 468 -31.72 5.41 6.16
N HIS A 469 -30.48 5.91 6.17
CA HIS A 469 -29.80 6.32 4.94
C HIS A 469 -29.59 5.15 3.98
N LEU A 470 -29.14 3.99 4.49
CA LEU A 470 -28.94 2.79 3.68
C LEU A 470 -30.25 2.29 3.06
N GLY A 471 -31.37 2.36 3.78
CA GLY A 471 -32.70 2.05 3.25
C GLY A 471 -33.09 2.91 2.04
N GLN A 472 -32.64 4.17 2.00
CA GLN A 472 -32.87 5.09 0.89
C GLN A 472 -31.98 4.80 -0.33
N THR A 473 -30.97 3.92 -0.20
CA THR A 473 -30.02 3.64 -1.29
C THR A 473 -30.45 2.54 -2.25
N ALA A 474 -31.61 1.90 -2.07
CA ALA A 474 -31.98 0.66 -2.77
C ALA A 474 -31.88 0.73 -4.31
N LYS A 475 -32.11 1.92 -4.90
CA LYS A 475 -32.03 2.15 -6.36
C LYS A 475 -30.60 2.34 -6.90
N HIS A 476 -29.61 2.57 -6.04
CA HIS A 476 -28.23 2.86 -6.43
C HIS A 476 -27.45 1.56 -6.62
N ARG A 477 -26.59 1.51 -7.63
CA ARG A 477 -25.77 0.34 -7.90
C ARG A 477 -24.59 0.27 -6.96
N HIS A 478 -23.94 1.41 -6.72
CA HIS A 478 -22.76 1.50 -5.87
C HIS A 478 -23.08 2.32 -4.63
N VAL A 479 -22.83 1.75 -3.45
CA VAL A 479 -23.10 2.41 -2.17
C VAL A 479 -21.82 2.44 -1.35
N PHE A 480 -21.40 3.64 -0.95
CA PHE A 480 -20.22 3.84 -0.13
C PHE A 480 -20.61 4.45 1.22
N VAL A 481 -19.99 3.96 2.29
CA VAL A 481 -20.09 4.55 3.62
C VAL A 481 -18.73 5.15 3.96
N ILE A 482 -18.71 6.42 4.35
CA ILE A 482 -17.50 7.15 4.75
C ILE A 482 -17.58 7.42 6.26
N ALA A 483 -16.58 6.96 6.98
CA ALA A 483 -16.47 7.08 8.43
C ALA A 483 -15.02 7.42 8.82
N HIS A 484 -14.78 7.75 10.09
CA HIS A 484 -13.40 7.89 10.58
C HIS A 484 -12.85 6.58 11.16
N TYR A 485 -13.58 5.96 12.10
CA TYR A 485 -13.16 4.69 12.71
C TYR A 485 -13.36 3.49 11.77
N PRO A 486 -12.42 2.52 11.78
CA PRO A 486 -12.65 1.23 11.13
C PRO A 486 -13.82 0.49 11.78
N SER A 487 -14.53 -0.33 11.00
CA SER A 487 -15.49 -1.29 11.54
C SER A 487 -14.87 -2.68 11.79
N LEU A 488 -13.81 -3.06 11.06
CA LEU A 488 -13.20 -4.39 11.18
C LEU A 488 -12.05 -4.44 12.21
N PRO A 489 -11.99 -5.49 13.05
CA PRO A 489 -10.90 -5.69 14.01
C PRO A 489 -9.49 -5.77 13.39
N SER A 490 -9.36 -6.25 12.15
CA SER A 490 -8.07 -6.43 11.48
C SER A 490 -7.30 -5.11 11.27
N PHE A 491 -7.98 -3.97 11.28
CA PHE A 491 -7.35 -2.66 11.19
C PHE A 491 -6.89 -2.11 12.56
N GLY A 492 -7.38 -2.68 13.66
CA GLY A 492 -7.16 -2.23 15.04
C GLY A 492 -7.89 -0.94 15.38
N ASN A 493 -8.17 -0.70 16.67
CA ASN A 493 -8.97 0.43 17.17
C ASN A 493 -10.26 0.65 16.36
N ASN A 494 -10.96 -0.43 16.06
CA ASN A 494 -12.24 -0.41 15.36
C ASN A 494 -13.41 -0.16 16.32
N VAL A 495 -14.58 0.17 15.76
CA VAL A 495 -15.84 0.09 16.50
C VAL A 495 -16.00 -1.34 17.02
N GLN A 496 -16.02 -1.50 18.34
CA GLN A 496 -15.95 -2.83 18.96
C GLN A 496 -17.23 -3.62 18.67
N PRO A 497 -17.13 -4.94 18.43
CA PRO A 497 -18.30 -5.78 18.14
C PRO A 497 -19.43 -5.63 19.16
N GLN A 498 -19.10 -5.54 20.45
CA GLN A 498 -20.05 -5.39 21.56
C GLN A 498 -20.53 -3.95 21.81
N LEU A 499 -19.99 -2.97 21.09
CA LEU A 499 -20.30 -1.54 21.21
C LEU A 499 -20.87 -1.00 19.88
N GLY A 500 -21.71 -1.77 19.19
CA GLY A 500 -22.34 -1.37 17.93
C GLY A 500 -21.61 -1.84 16.67
N GLY A 501 -20.39 -2.40 16.78
CA GLY A 501 -19.62 -2.83 15.62
C GLY A 501 -20.28 -3.97 14.84
N THR A 502 -20.95 -4.90 15.53
CA THR A 502 -21.66 -6.01 14.91
C THR A 502 -22.86 -5.51 14.09
N GLU A 503 -23.60 -4.55 14.65
CA GLU A 503 -24.76 -3.93 14.05
C GLU A 503 -24.36 -3.13 12.80
N ILE A 504 -23.27 -2.36 12.87
CA ILE A 504 -22.72 -1.67 11.70
C ILE A 504 -22.39 -2.68 10.59
N LEU A 505 -21.60 -3.73 10.89
CA LEU A 505 -21.25 -4.74 9.89
C LEU A 505 -22.49 -5.44 9.31
N GLY A 506 -23.49 -5.73 10.14
CA GLY A 506 -24.77 -6.30 9.71
C GLY A 506 -25.52 -5.39 8.73
N LEU A 507 -25.55 -4.07 8.98
CA LEU A 507 -26.12 -3.09 8.06
C LEU A 507 -25.37 -3.04 6.72
N LEU A 508 -24.02 -3.05 6.75
CA LEU A 508 -23.21 -3.06 5.52
C LEU A 508 -23.51 -4.30 4.67
N HIS A 509 -23.61 -5.47 5.31
CA HIS A 509 -23.98 -6.72 4.66
C HIS A 509 -25.39 -6.67 4.05
N GLN A 510 -26.39 -6.36 4.88
CA GLN A 510 -27.80 -6.38 4.51
C GLN A 510 -28.10 -5.48 3.31
N HIS A 511 -27.44 -4.32 3.26
CA HIS A 511 -27.63 -3.34 2.19
C HIS A 511 -26.62 -3.47 1.05
N ARG A 512 -25.78 -4.51 1.05
CA ARG A 512 -24.76 -4.76 0.01
C ARG A 512 -23.90 -3.53 -0.26
N VAL A 513 -23.37 -2.92 0.79
CA VAL A 513 -22.48 -1.76 0.66
C VAL A 513 -21.25 -2.15 -0.16
N THR A 514 -20.91 -1.31 -1.14
CA THR A 514 -19.77 -1.50 -2.05
C THR A 514 -18.46 -1.24 -1.33
N GLY A 515 -18.38 -0.14 -0.57
CA GLY A 515 -17.18 0.18 0.18
C GLY A 515 -17.44 0.92 1.49
N PHE A 516 -16.65 0.57 2.51
CA PHE A 516 -16.56 1.28 3.78
C PHE A 516 -15.19 1.96 3.84
N LEU A 517 -15.19 3.29 3.75
CA LEU A 517 -14.02 4.14 3.48
C LEU A 517 -13.68 4.95 4.73
N PHE A 518 -12.44 4.87 5.22
CA PHE A 518 -12.09 5.42 6.54
C PHE A 518 -10.61 5.78 6.74
N GLY A 519 -10.32 6.39 7.90
CA GLY A 519 -9.02 6.93 8.31
C GLY A 519 -8.50 6.34 9.63
N HIS A 520 -8.06 7.20 10.55
CA HIS A 520 -7.71 6.91 11.96
C HIS A 520 -6.38 6.18 12.20
N ARG A 521 -5.98 5.25 11.31
CA ARG A 521 -4.80 4.39 11.54
C ARG A 521 -3.50 4.90 10.94
N HIS A 522 -3.54 6.03 10.22
CA HIS A 522 -2.39 6.70 9.61
C HIS A 522 -1.50 5.78 8.76
N ARG A 523 -2.11 4.81 8.09
CA ARG A 523 -1.47 3.87 7.17
C ARG A 523 -2.50 3.49 6.12
N ASN A 524 -2.06 2.93 5.00
CA ASN A 524 -2.99 2.41 4.00
C ASN A 524 -3.38 0.97 4.31
N GLY A 525 -4.59 0.59 3.95
CA GLY A 525 -5.08 -0.78 4.15
C GLY A 525 -6.27 -1.11 3.27
N PHE A 526 -6.42 -2.40 2.98
CA PHE A 526 -7.54 -2.92 2.22
C PHE A 526 -7.92 -4.31 2.74
N GLU A 527 -9.21 -4.56 2.86
CA GLU A 527 -9.76 -5.89 3.14
C GLU A 527 -11.16 -6.03 2.55
N MET A 528 -11.45 -7.17 1.91
CA MET A 528 -12.82 -7.55 1.60
C MET A 528 -13.41 -8.28 2.80
N HIS A 529 -14.52 -7.78 3.32
CA HIS A 529 -15.31 -8.51 4.32
C HIS A 529 -16.69 -8.79 3.75
N GLU A 530 -16.96 -10.08 3.52
CA GLU A 530 -18.10 -10.61 2.79
C GLU A 530 -18.17 -10.06 1.35
N ARG A 531 -18.72 -8.86 1.16
CA ARG A 531 -18.83 -8.17 -0.14
C ARG A 531 -18.50 -6.68 -0.08
N THR A 532 -18.19 -6.16 1.10
CA THR A 532 -17.85 -4.75 1.29
C THR A 532 -16.34 -4.59 1.23
N ALA A 533 -15.86 -3.64 0.41
CA ALA A 533 -14.47 -3.24 0.41
C ALA A 533 -14.19 -2.28 1.56
N HIS A 534 -13.35 -2.68 2.51
CA HIS A 534 -12.88 -1.81 3.58
C HIS A 534 -11.58 -1.15 3.14
N VAL A 535 -11.62 0.17 2.89
CA VAL A 535 -10.48 0.94 2.39
C VAL A 535 -10.04 1.95 3.45
N LEU A 536 -8.83 1.75 3.95
CA LEU A 536 -8.19 2.60 4.93
C LEU A 536 -7.22 3.56 4.23
N SER A 537 -7.44 4.86 4.41
CA SER A 537 -6.54 5.93 3.95
C SER A 537 -5.56 6.35 5.05
N ASP A 538 -4.33 6.66 4.65
CA ASP A 538 -3.35 7.29 5.53
C ASP A 538 -3.63 8.80 5.74
N ASN A 539 -2.75 9.44 6.52
CA ASN A 539 -2.85 10.82 6.94
C ASN A 539 -2.37 11.83 5.89
N MET A 540 -3.07 11.92 4.75
CA MET A 540 -2.72 12.77 3.59
C MET A 540 -1.39 12.40 2.91
N GLY A 541 -0.87 11.18 3.11
CA GLY A 541 0.36 10.71 2.46
C GLY A 541 0.06 10.06 1.10
N SER A 542 -1.18 9.68 0.90
CA SER A 542 -1.71 9.04 -0.28
C SER A 542 -3.12 9.53 -0.60
N ILE A 543 -3.53 9.29 -1.84
CA ILE A 543 -4.85 9.57 -2.39
C ILE A 543 -5.37 8.23 -2.91
N HIS A 544 -6.57 7.82 -2.46
CA HIS A 544 -7.27 6.69 -3.05
C HIS A 544 -8.27 7.21 -4.08
N LEU A 545 -8.08 6.89 -5.35
CA LEU A 545 -8.96 7.24 -6.46
C LEU A 545 -9.88 6.05 -6.76
N PHE A 546 -11.17 6.30 -6.90
CA PHE A 546 -12.16 5.26 -7.20
C PHE A 546 -12.75 5.55 -8.56
N HIS A 547 -12.38 4.74 -9.55
CA HIS A 547 -12.95 4.77 -10.88
C HIS A 547 -14.11 3.79 -10.93
N ILE A 548 -15.31 4.33 -11.08
CA ILE A 548 -16.56 3.57 -11.08
C ILE A 548 -16.91 3.21 -12.51
N PHE A 549 -17.12 1.93 -12.74
CA PHE A 549 -17.71 1.39 -13.96
C PHE A 549 -19.05 0.76 -13.62
N SER A 550 -19.79 0.39 -14.67
CA SER A 550 -21.10 -0.20 -14.52
C SER A 550 -21.10 -1.50 -13.69
N ASP A 551 -20.04 -2.31 -13.76
CA ASP A 551 -19.94 -3.67 -13.22
C ASP A 551 -18.79 -3.87 -12.21
N HIS A 552 -17.84 -2.93 -12.16
CA HIS A 552 -16.67 -3.02 -11.28
C HIS A 552 -16.17 -1.64 -10.83
N ILE A 553 -15.26 -1.65 -9.88
CA ILE A 553 -14.59 -0.45 -9.37
C ILE A 553 -13.08 -0.69 -9.41
N VAL A 554 -12.35 0.25 -10.01
CA VAL A 554 -10.89 0.29 -9.92
C VAL A 554 -10.47 1.30 -8.86
N ILE A 555 -9.84 0.81 -7.80
CA ILE A 555 -9.28 1.62 -6.72
C ILE A 555 -7.80 1.87 -7.02
N GLY A 556 -7.44 3.10 -7.33
CA GLY A 556 -6.06 3.56 -7.44
C GLY A 556 -5.53 4.06 -6.10
N ARG A 557 -4.37 3.57 -5.63
CA ARG A 557 -3.66 4.07 -4.46
C ARG A 557 -2.42 4.84 -4.87
N LYS A 558 -2.54 6.16 -4.88
CA LYS A 558 -1.48 7.08 -5.31
C LYS A 558 -0.76 7.67 -4.11
N ARG A 559 0.56 7.55 -4.04
CA ARG A 559 1.34 8.35 -3.09
C ARG A 559 1.37 9.81 -3.56
N VAL A 560 1.20 10.74 -2.64
CA VAL A 560 1.30 12.18 -2.96
C VAL A 560 2.66 12.49 -3.58
N ASN A 561 2.65 13.29 -4.65
CA ASN A 561 3.80 13.63 -5.51
C ASN A 561 4.40 12.46 -6.32
N ALA A 562 3.91 11.23 -6.16
CA ALA A 562 4.34 10.12 -7.03
C ALA A 562 3.59 10.19 -8.37
N PRO A 563 4.25 9.98 -9.51
CA PRO A 563 3.58 10.02 -10.82
C PRO A 563 2.82 8.73 -11.15
N LEU A 564 3.11 7.61 -10.48
CA LEU A 564 2.40 6.36 -10.70
C LEU A 564 1.59 5.98 -9.45
N TYR A 565 0.53 5.21 -9.66
CA TYR A 565 -0.22 4.57 -8.60
C TYR A 565 -0.53 3.12 -8.90
N GLU A 566 -0.74 2.36 -7.83
CA GLU A 566 -1.15 0.96 -7.90
C GLU A 566 -2.67 0.88 -7.93
N THR A 567 -3.20 -0.09 -8.66
CA THR A 567 -4.62 -0.37 -8.76
C THR A 567 -5.02 -1.66 -8.06
N LEU A 568 -6.25 -1.70 -7.59
CA LEU A 568 -6.95 -2.91 -7.20
C LEU A 568 -8.36 -2.86 -7.82
N THR A 569 -8.84 -3.97 -8.37
CA THR A 569 -10.19 -4.05 -8.92
C THR A 569 -11.08 -4.84 -7.98
N ILE A 570 -12.26 -4.31 -7.67
CA ILE A 570 -13.30 -4.99 -6.92
C ILE A 570 -14.57 -5.07 -7.77
N PRO A 571 -15.39 -6.12 -7.60
CA PRO A 571 -16.68 -6.20 -8.29
C PRO A 571 -17.66 -5.16 -7.73
N SER A 572 -18.67 -4.80 -8.52
CA SER A 572 -19.86 -4.15 -7.94
C SER A 572 -20.54 -5.09 -6.94
N SER A 573 -21.10 -4.52 -5.87
CA SER A 573 -21.74 -5.30 -4.80
C SER A 573 -23.21 -5.64 -5.07
N ARG A 574 -23.84 -5.02 -6.08
CA ARG A 574 -25.28 -5.13 -6.35
C ARG A 574 -25.61 -5.71 -7.72
#